data_AF-A0A3P1XD55-F1
#
_entry.id   AF-A0A3P1XD55-F1
#
_cell.length_a   1.000
_cell.length_b   1.000
_cell.length_c   1.000
_cell.angle_alpha   90.00
_cell.angle_beta   90.00
_cell.angle_gamma   90.00
#
_symmetry.space_group_name_H-M   'P 1'
#
loop_
_entity.id
_entity.type
_entity.pdbx_description
1 polymer ?
#
loop_
_entity_poly.entity_id
_entity_poly.type
_entity_poly.pdbx_seq_one_letter_code
_entity_poly.pdbx_strand_id
1 'polypeptide(L)'
;MSRLCLYFGISRQAYYKSNSQMVKSVLKTGVVVDMVQKVRRQMPRLGGKKLYHLPGGDLRQVGSIGRDKFFDILRDNDLLVVPKRSYTRTTQSYHRFYKWTNQVRDMQVTRSNQVWVSDITYLRWD
;
A
#
# COMPACT_ATOMS: atom_id res chain seq x y z
N MET A 1 -14.19 -42.69 -3.86
CA MET A 1 -14.26 -41.35 -4.48
C MET A 1 -15.06 -41.28 -5.79
N SER A 2 -15.04 -42.30 -6.66
CA SER A 2 -15.85 -42.30 -7.90
C SER A 2 -17.36 -42.15 -7.67
N ARG A 3 -17.94 -42.88 -6.70
CA ARG A 3 -19.37 -42.77 -6.36
C ARG A 3 -19.79 -41.37 -5.88
N LEU A 4 -18.93 -40.69 -5.11
CA LEU A 4 -19.18 -39.33 -4.63
C LEU A 4 -19.13 -38.33 -5.79
N CYS A 5 -18.11 -38.43 -6.65
CA CYS A 5 -18.01 -37.58 -7.85
C CYS A 5 -19.24 -37.74 -8.75
N LEU A 6 -19.72 -38.97 -8.94
CA LEU A 6 -20.93 -39.27 -9.72
C LEU A 6 -22.18 -38.65 -9.09
N TYR A 7 -22.35 -38.76 -7.77
CA TYR A 7 -23.48 -38.17 -7.05
C TYR A 7 -23.55 -36.64 -7.18
N PHE A 8 -22.39 -35.96 -7.15
CA PHE A 8 -22.32 -34.51 -7.34
C PHE A 8 -22.27 -34.06 -8.81
N GLY A 9 -22.32 -34.99 -9.78
CA GLY A 9 -22.24 -34.67 -11.21
C GLY A 9 -20.89 -34.13 -11.66
N ILE A 10 -19.80 -34.43 -10.95
CA ILE A 10 -18.45 -33.93 -11.24
C ILE A 10 -17.58 -35.09 -11.75
N SER A 11 -16.72 -34.84 -12.74
CA SER A 11 -15.75 -35.85 -13.15
C SER A 11 -14.66 -36.01 -12.08
N ARG A 12 -14.16 -37.25 -11.92
CA ARG A 12 -13.03 -37.52 -11.02
C ARG A 12 -11.81 -36.64 -11.35
N GLN A 13 -11.54 -36.40 -12.63
CA GLN A 13 -10.45 -35.53 -13.08
C GLN A 13 -10.66 -34.07 -12.63
N ALA A 14 -11.87 -33.55 -12.75
CA ALA A 14 -12.21 -32.20 -12.30
C ALA A 14 -12.02 -32.06 -10.77
N TYR A 15 -12.40 -33.07 -9.99
CA TYR A 15 -12.16 -33.10 -8.55
C TYR A 15 -10.66 -32.99 -8.20
N TYR A 16 -9.81 -33.86 -8.77
CA TYR A 16 -8.38 -33.82 -8.48
C TYR A 16 -7.70 -32.54 -9.00
N LYS A 17 -8.13 -32.03 -10.16
CA LYS A 17 -7.67 -30.74 -10.68
C LYS A 17 -8.01 -29.60 -9.72
N SER A 18 -9.25 -29.56 -9.22
CA SER A 18 -9.70 -28.58 -8.24
C SER A 18 -8.86 -28.65 -6.96
N ASN A 19 -8.67 -29.86 -6.41
CA ASN A 19 -7.89 -30.05 -5.20
C ASN A 19 -6.43 -29.60 -5.37
N SER A 20 -5.79 -29.96 -6.48
CA SER A 20 -4.44 -29.50 -6.81
C SER A 20 -4.36 -27.97 -6.95
N GLN A 21 -5.37 -27.37 -7.57
CA GLN A 21 -5.43 -25.92 -7.75
C GLN A 21 -5.63 -25.19 -6.42
N MET A 22 -6.46 -25.73 -5.53
CA MET A 22 -6.67 -25.21 -4.18
C MET A 22 -5.35 -25.18 -3.40
N VAL A 23 -4.61 -26.29 -3.37
CA VAL A 23 -3.29 -26.37 -2.71
C VAL A 23 -2.33 -25.33 -3.27
N LYS A 24 -2.24 -25.19 -4.60
CA LYS A 24 -1.40 -24.17 -5.24
C LYS A 24 -1.81 -22.75 -4.86
N SER A 25 -3.12 -22.48 -4.77
CA SER A 25 -3.64 -21.18 -4.39
C SER A 25 -3.30 -20.82 -2.95
N VAL A 26 -3.46 -21.77 -2.02
CA VAL A 26 -3.12 -21.58 -0.60
C VAL A 26 -1.63 -21.29 -0.43
N LEU A 27 -0.76 -22.07 -1.08
CA LEU A 27 0.69 -21.86 -1.03
C LEU A 27 1.07 -20.47 -1.56
N LYS A 28 0.58 -20.10 -2.76
CA LYS A 28 0.83 -18.77 -3.33
C LYS A 28 0.37 -17.64 -2.41
N THR A 29 -0.81 -17.79 -1.83
CA THR A 29 -1.38 -16.81 -0.89
C THR A 29 -0.49 -16.65 0.33
N GLY A 30 -0.04 -17.76 0.92
CA GLY A 30 0.87 -17.75 2.07
C GLY A 30 2.18 -17.02 1.79
N VAL A 31 2.81 -17.27 0.64
CA VAL A 31 4.07 -16.58 0.27
C VAL A 31 3.84 -15.07 0.08
N VAL A 32 2.74 -14.67 -0.54
CA VAL A 32 2.40 -13.24 -0.70
C VAL A 32 2.19 -12.57 0.66
N VAL A 33 1.45 -13.21 1.56
CA VAL A 33 1.18 -12.69 2.91
C VAL A 33 2.47 -12.49 3.69
N ASP A 34 3.36 -13.48 3.72
CA ASP A 34 4.65 -13.38 4.42
C ASP A 34 5.52 -12.24 3.85
N MET A 35 5.61 -12.14 2.52
CA MET A 35 6.34 -11.07 1.84
C MET A 35 5.79 -9.68 2.21
N VAL A 36 4.47 -9.51 2.17
CA VAL A 36 3.82 -8.24 2.51
C VAL A 36 4.07 -7.89 3.97
N GLN A 37 3.95 -8.87 4.88
CA GLN A 37 4.23 -8.66 6.30
C GLN A 37 5.68 -8.26 6.54
N LYS A 38 6.65 -8.88 5.85
CA LYS A 38 8.07 -8.54 5.94
C LYS A 38 8.33 -7.08 5.56
N VAL A 39 7.74 -6.60 4.46
CA VAL A 39 7.85 -5.18 4.05
C VAL A 39 7.19 -4.27 5.09
N ARG A 40 6.02 -4.65 5.62
CA ARG A 40 5.28 -3.84 6.60
C ARG A 40 5.90 -3.77 7.98
N ARG A 41 6.75 -4.73 8.38
CA ARG A 41 7.57 -4.60 9.60
C ARG A 41 8.46 -3.35 9.54
N GLN A 42 8.94 -2.98 8.35
CA GLN A 42 9.75 -1.76 8.14
C GLN A 42 8.89 -0.55 7.80
N MET A 43 7.85 -0.72 6.97
CA MET A 43 6.97 0.35 6.52
C MET A 43 5.48 0.01 6.77
N PRO A 44 4.97 0.18 8.01
CA PRO A 44 3.65 -0.31 8.40
C PRO A 44 2.48 0.26 7.60
N ARG A 45 2.65 1.47 7.05
CA ARG A 45 1.60 2.22 6.33
C ARG A 45 1.79 2.24 4.81
N LEU A 46 2.68 1.40 4.28
CA LEU A 46 2.88 1.36 2.83
C LEU A 46 1.60 0.87 2.13
N GLY A 47 1.11 1.69 1.20
CA GLY A 47 -0.13 1.40 0.47
C GLY A 47 0.00 0.20 -0.48
N GLY A 48 -1.12 -0.51 -0.69
CA GLY A 48 -1.18 -1.73 -1.50
C GLY A 48 -0.63 -1.57 -2.94
N LYS A 49 -0.91 -0.44 -3.61
CA LYS A 49 -0.40 -0.18 -4.96
C LYS A 49 1.12 -0.07 -4.98
N LYS A 50 1.71 0.61 -3.99
CA LYS A 50 3.18 0.66 -3.83
C LYS A 50 3.71 -0.72 -3.48
N LEU A 51 3.08 -1.45 -2.56
CA LEU A 51 3.42 -2.85 -2.22
C LEU A 51 3.34 -3.82 -3.40
N TYR A 52 2.56 -3.54 -4.44
CA TYR A 52 2.50 -4.37 -5.64
C TYR A 52 3.71 -4.12 -6.57
N HIS A 53 4.24 -2.89 -6.58
CA HIS A 53 5.38 -2.50 -7.43
C HIS A 53 6.74 -2.55 -6.72
N LEU A 54 6.76 -2.43 -5.39
CA LEU A 54 7.97 -2.49 -4.57
C LEU A 54 8.68 -3.85 -4.57
N PRO A 55 7.99 -5.01 -4.72
CA PRO A 55 8.64 -6.32 -4.77
C PRO A 55 9.32 -6.49 -6.12
N GLY A 56 10.45 -5.81 -6.28
CA GLY A 56 11.24 -5.77 -7.50
C GLY A 56 11.85 -7.12 -7.89
N GLY A 57 11.65 -8.18 -7.11
CA GLY A 57 12.08 -9.55 -7.43
C GLY A 57 11.09 -10.63 -6.99
N ASP A 58 10.58 -10.54 -5.76
CA ASP A 58 9.94 -11.70 -5.11
C ASP A 58 8.53 -12.02 -5.62
N LEU A 59 7.66 -11.03 -5.93
CA LEU A 59 6.31 -11.30 -6.45
C LEU A 59 6.34 -12.07 -7.78
N ARG A 60 7.33 -11.77 -8.63
CA ARG A 60 7.53 -12.50 -9.90
C ARG A 60 7.98 -13.95 -9.64
N GLN A 61 8.71 -14.21 -8.56
CA GLN A 61 9.15 -15.57 -8.18
C GLN A 61 8.01 -16.45 -7.65
N VAL A 62 6.98 -15.88 -7.03
CA VAL A 62 5.75 -16.60 -6.63
C VAL A 62 4.86 -16.98 -7.83
N GLY A 63 5.21 -16.45 -9.02
CA GLY A 63 4.46 -16.55 -10.26
C GLY A 63 3.59 -15.31 -10.50
N SER A 64 3.16 -15.11 -11.74
CA SER A 64 2.40 -13.92 -12.14
C SER A 64 1.06 -13.81 -11.39
N ILE A 65 1.03 -13.05 -10.30
CA ILE A 65 -0.20 -12.62 -9.63
C ILE A 65 -0.52 -11.22 -10.16
N GLY A 66 -1.67 -11.08 -10.81
CA GLY A 66 -2.15 -9.79 -11.27
C GLY A 66 -2.54 -8.88 -10.10
N ARG A 67 -2.60 -7.58 -10.37
CA ARG A 67 -2.97 -6.53 -9.41
C ARG A 67 -4.24 -6.89 -8.62
N ASP A 68 -5.30 -7.28 -9.32
CA ASP A 68 -6.62 -7.47 -8.67
C ASP A 68 -6.57 -8.63 -7.68
N LYS A 69 -6.03 -9.77 -8.12
CA LYS A 69 -5.82 -10.94 -7.26
C LYS A 69 -4.91 -10.64 -6.07
N PHE A 70 -3.90 -9.79 -6.26
CA PHE A 70 -3.07 -9.32 -5.14
C PHE A 70 -3.90 -8.53 -4.12
N PHE A 71 -4.77 -7.61 -4.56
CA PHE A 71 -5.67 -6.89 -3.66
C PHE A 71 -6.72 -7.78 -3.00
N ASP A 72 -7.21 -8.82 -3.69
CA ASP A 72 -8.11 -9.81 -3.10
C ASP A 72 -7.40 -10.59 -1.99
N ILE A 73 -6.16 -11.07 -2.21
CA ILE A 73 -5.35 -11.70 -1.17
C ILE A 73 -5.15 -10.76 0.02
N LEU A 74 -4.85 -9.48 -0.22
CA LEU A 74 -4.72 -8.51 0.88
C LEU A 74 -6.04 -8.33 1.63
N ARG A 75 -7.18 -8.33 0.95
CA ARG A 75 -8.50 -8.17 1.55
C ARG A 75 -8.86 -9.38 2.41
N ASP A 76 -8.69 -10.58 1.88
CA ASP A 76 -9.05 -11.85 2.53
C ASP A 76 -8.17 -12.15 3.77
N ASN A 77 -7.04 -11.46 3.92
CA ASN A 77 -6.09 -11.61 5.03
C ASN A 77 -6.02 -10.36 5.94
N ASP A 78 -6.99 -9.44 5.86
CA ASP A 78 -7.03 -8.19 6.65
C ASP A 78 -5.77 -7.31 6.53
N LEU A 79 -5.12 -7.37 5.36
CA LEU A 79 -3.92 -6.61 5.03
C LEU A 79 -4.24 -5.34 4.22
N LEU A 80 -5.49 -4.87 4.11
CA LEU A 80 -5.74 -3.56 3.52
C LEU A 80 -5.48 -2.44 4.53
N VAL A 81 -4.62 -1.48 4.16
CA VAL A 81 -4.35 -0.32 5.01
C VAL A 81 -5.40 0.75 4.72
N VAL A 82 -6.23 1.04 5.71
CA VAL A 82 -7.18 2.15 5.64
C VAL A 82 -6.43 3.47 5.76
N PRO A 83 -6.58 4.41 4.81
CA PRO A 83 -5.95 5.72 4.91
C PRO A 83 -6.53 6.47 6.11
N LYS A 84 -5.69 6.82 7.07
CA LYS A 84 -6.10 7.70 8.17
C LYS A 84 -6.25 9.12 7.62
N ARG A 85 -7.45 9.70 7.76
CA ARG A 85 -7.71 11.09 7.38
C ARG A 85 -6.77 11.99 8.19
N SER A 86 -5.90 12.71 7.50
CA SER A 86 -4.98 13.69 8.10
C SER A 86 -5.45 15.08 7.71
N TYR A 87 -5.85 15.89 8.70
CA TYR A 87 -5.88 17.33 8.55
C TYR A 87 -4.42 17.78 8.61
N THR A 88 -3.73 17.71 7.47
CA THR A 88 -2.29 17.97 7.40
C THR A 88 -2.00 19.36 7.94
N ARG A 89 -1.47 19.44 9.16
CA ARG A 89 -0.80 20.63 9.67
C ARG A 89 0.58 20.66 9.03
N THR A 90 0.73 21.47 7.98
CA THR A 90 1.98 21.63 7.23
C THR A 90 3.08 22.26 8.07
N THR A 91 2.71 22.99 9.13
CA THR A 91 3.65 23.67 10.03
C THR A 91 3.46 23.17 11.46
N GLN A 92 4.50 22.54 12.01
CA GLN A 92 4.55 22.22 13.44
C GLN A 92 4.99 23.46 14.22
N SER A 93 4.11 24.44 14.38
CA SER A 93 4.39 25.66 15.15
C SER A 93 4.54 25.40 16.66
N TYR A 94 4.13 24.22 17.14
CA TYR A 94 4.31 23.76 18.52
C TYR A 94 5.52 22.81 18.62
N HIS A 95 6.71 23.33 18.32
CA HIS A 95 7.97 22.64 18.55
C HIS A 95 8.80 23.35 19.62
N ARG A 96 9.71 22.61 20.27
CA ARG A 96 10.64 23.16 21.28
C ARG A 96 11.82 23.93 20.68
N PHE A 97 12.01 23.87 19.36
CA PHE A 97 13.11 24.57 18.70
C PHE A 97 12.93 26.09 18.78
N TYR A 98 14.06 26.78 18.81
CA TYR A 98 14.12 28.23 18.75
C TYR A 98 13.40 28.76 17.51
N LYS A 99 12.62 29.83 17.69
CA LYS A 99 11.88 30.48 16.61
C LYS A 99 12.54 31.80 16.30
N TRP A 100 12.88 32.01 15.04
CA TRP A 100 13.41 33.28 14.57
C TRP A 100 12.29 34.33 14.56
N THR A 101 12.60 35.53 15.04
CA THR A 101 11.69 36.67 14.99
C THR A 101 11.41 37.02 13.53
N ASN A 102 10.14 37.22 13.18
CA ASN A 102 9.77 37.67 11.84
C ASN A 102 10.20 39.13 11.65
N GLN A 103 11.36 39.34 11.03
CA GLN A 103 11.93 40.67 10.75
C GLN A 103 11.13 41.48 9.73
N VAL A 104 10.23 40.84 8.98
CA VAL A 104 9.40 41.48 7.96
C VAL A 104 8.11 42.07 8.55
N ARG A 105 7.69 41.65 9.76
CA ARG A 105 6.36 42.00 10.32
C ARG A 105 6.11 43.50 10.39
N ASP A 106 7.09 44.26 10.87
CA ASP A 106 6.97 45.71 11.10
C ASP A 106 7.79 46.53 10.08
N MET A 107 8.27 45.88 9.02
CA MET A 107 9.13 46.48 8.00
C MET A 107 8.29 47.15 6.90
N GLN A 108 8.57 48.42 6.61
CA GLN A 108 8.00 49.08 5.44
C GLN A 108 8.78 48.72 4.16
N VAL A 109 8.09 48.12 3.19
CA VAL A 109 8.66 47.80 1.87
C VAL A 109 8.50 49.03 0.97
N THR A 110 9.62 49.64 0.57
CA THR A 110 9.67 50.92 -0.16
C THR A 110 10.18 50.79 -1.59
N ARG A 111 10.84 49.66 -1.94
CA ARG A 111 11.40 49.41 -3.27
C ARG A 111 11.24 47.95 -3.68
N SER A 112 11.24 47.70 -4.99
CA SER A 112 11.26 46.35 -5.55
C SER A 112 12.49 45.55 -5.09
N ASN A 113 12.35 44.23 -5.00
CA ASN A 113 13.39 43.28 -4.56
C ASN A 113 13.87 43.41 -3.10
N GLN A 114 13.20 44.21 -2.28
CA GLN A 114 13.55 44.41 -0.86
C GLN A 114 13.12 43.24 0.05
N VAL A 115 12.05 42.52 -0.30
CA VAL A 115 11.56 41.34 0.42
C VAL A 115 11.14 40.28 -0.59
N TRP A 116 11.51 39.03 -0.33
CA TRP A 116 11.13 37.86 -1.14
C TRP A 116 10.41 36.88 -0.23
N VAL A 117 9.18 36.50 -0.61
CA VAL A 117 8.39 35.50 0.10
C VAL A 117 8.18 34.33 -0.86
N SER A 118 8.49 33.12 -0.39
CA SER A 118 8.14 31.89 -1.09
C SER A 118 7.13 31.11 -0.24
N ASP A 119 6.13 30.55 -0.92
CA ASP A 119 5.20 29.60 -0.32
C ASP A 119 5.27 28.28 -1.08
N ILE A 120 4.98 27.18 -0.39
CA ILE A 120 5.01 25.83 -0.98
C ILE A 120 3.58 25.35 -1.12
N THR A 121 3.12 25.24 -2.37
CA THR A 121 1.78 24.69 -2.65
C THR A 121 1.88 23.19 -2.94
N TYR A 122 1.11 22.38 -2.21
CA TYR A 122 0.94 20.97 -2.52
C TYR A 122 -0.11 20.80 -3.61
N LEU A 123 0.32 20.42 -4.81
CA LEU A 123 -0.58 20.01 -5.88
C LEU A 123 -1.15 18.63 -5.55
N ARG A 124 -2.48 18.54 -5.50
CA ARG A 124 -3.18 17.25 -5.42
C ARG A 124 -3.23 16.67 -6.82
N TRP A 125 -2.79 15.42 -6.94
CA TRP A 125 -3.02 14.61 -8.12
C TRP A 125 -4.19 13.71 -7.81
N ASP A 126 -5.31 14.00 -8.44
CA ASP A 126 -6.55 13.21 -8.42
C ASP A 126 -6.41 12.02 -9.38
#